data_AF-A0A7Z0WSZ4-F1
#
_entry.id   AF-A0A7Z0WSZ4-F1
#
_cell.length_a   1.000
_cell.length_b   1.000
_cell.length_c   1.000
_cell.angle_alpha   90.00
_cell.angle_beta   90.00
_cell.angle_gamma   90.00
#
_symmetry.space_group_name_H-M   'P 1'
#
loop_
_entity.id
_entity.type
_entity.pdbx_description
1 polymer ?
#
loop_
_entity_poly.entity_id
_entity_poly.type
_entity_poly.pdbx_seq_one_letter_code
_entity_poly.pdbx_strand_id
1 'polypeptide(L)'
;MDKAMEYIDKLAAKLGVAAEHVYGVLVKQAFANGVTDATIGAVFLLIAVVAGVIITKIAVKAYESDCGAWDVEWGLLVIIVGLLVILPGGFGIFAISEGIKALINPEYYAIKEILDTIGGK
;
A
#
# COMPACT_ATOMS: atom_id res chain seq x y z
N MET A 1 -17.75 -50.18 -3.95
CA MET A 1 -16.58 -49.35 -4.27
C MET A 1 -16.94 -48.25 -5.28
N ASP A 2 -17.87 -48.50 -6.21
CA ASP A 2 -18.34 -47.49 -7.19
C ASP A 2 -18.93 -46.22 -6.59
N LYS A 3 -19.80 -46.31 -5.57
CA LYS A 3 -20.39 -45.11 -4.96
C LYS A 3 -19.36 -44.19 -4.30
N ALA A 4 -18.31 -44.76 -3.70
CA ALA A 4 -17.27 -43.96 -3.05
C ALA A 4 -16.40 -43.21 -4.08
N MET A 5 -16.04 -43.87 -5.18
CA MET A 5 -15.39 -43.21 -6.32
C MET A 5 -16.28 -42.15 -6.95
N GLU A 6 -17.57 -42.42 -7.12
CA GLU A 6 -18.52 -41.45 -7.67
C GLU A 6 -18.69 -40.21 -6.76
N TYR A 7 -18.65 -40.37 -5.43
CA TYR A 7 -18.62 -39.25 -4.50
C TYR A 7 -17.29 -38.48 -4.57
N ILE A 8 -16.17 -39.16 -4.74
CA ILE A 8 -14.86 -38.52 -4.92
C ILE A 8 -14.83 -37.71 -6.22
N ASP A 9 -15.32 -38.25 -7.34
CA ASP A 9 -15.39 -37.55 -8.63
C ASP A 9 -16.32 -36.32 -8.56
N LYS A 10 -17.48 -36.45 -7.89
CA LYS A 10 -18.40 -35.33 -7.65
C LYS A 10 -17.78 -34.25 -6.76
N LEU A 11 -17.01 -34.63 -5.75
CA LEU A 11 -16.27 -33.69 -4.91
C LEU A 11 -15.17 -32.99 -5.70
N ALA A 12 -14.37 -33.72 -6.47
CA ALA A 12 -13.32 -33.14 -7.32
C ALA A 12 -13.89 -32.16 -8.36
N ALA A 13 -15.01 -32.51 -9.00
CA ALA A 13 -15.69 -31.62 -9.94
C ALA A 13 -16.19 -30.33 -9.25
N LYS A 14 -16.77 -30.43 -8.06
CA LYS A 14 -17.23 -29.25 -7.30
C LYS A 14 -16.06 -28.41 -6.77
N LEU A 15 -14.96 -29.04 -6.38
CA LEU A 15 -13.74 -28.35 -5.95
C LEU A 15 -13.09 -27.60 -7.10
N GLY A 16 -13.06 -28.17 -8.32
CA GLY A 16 -12.58 -27.49 -9.51
C GLY A 16 -13.40 -26.24 -9.85
N VAL A 17 -14.72 -26.36 -9.87
CA VAL A 17 -15.64 -25.22 -10.12
C VAL A 17 -15.54 -24.16 -9.02
N ALA A 18 -15.42 -24.58 -7.76
CA ALA A 18 -15.22 -23.67 -6.64
C ALA A 18 -13.86 -22.95 -6.73
N ALA A 19 -12.79 -23.65 -7.09
CA ALA A 19 -11.46 -23.07 -7.25
C ALA A 19 -11.43 -22.03 -8.36
N GLU A 20 -12.09 -22.29 -9.49
CA GLU A 20 -12.20 -21.33 -10.60
C GLU A 20 -12.98 -20.07 -10.18
N HIS A 21 -14.08 -20.26 -9.44
CA HIS A 21 -14.86 -19.13 -8.93
C HIS A 21 -14.08 -18.30 -7.90
N VAL A 22 -13.39 -18.96 -6.96
CA VAL A 22 -12.56 -18.31 -5.93
C VAL A 22 -11.40 -17.56 -6.57
N TYR A 23 -10.71 -18.16 -7.56
CA TYR A 23 -9.65 -17.49 -8.30
C TYR A 23 -10.16 -16.19 -8.96
N GLY A 24 -11.31 -16.25 -9.63
CA GLY A 24 -11.91 -15.06 -10.24
C GLY A 24 -12.24 -13.95 -9.22
N VAL A 25 -12.64 -14.33 -7.99
CA VAL A 25 -12.84 -13.37 -6.89
C VAL A 25 -11.51 -12.78 -6.42
N LEU A 26 -10.46 -13.62 -6.26
CA LEU A 26 -9.14 -13.17 -5.83
C LEU A 26 -8.51 -12.19 -6.81
N VAL A 27 -8.67 -12.38 -8.13
CA VAL A 27 -8.20 -11.41 -9.14
C VAL A 27 -8.90 -10.06 -8.99
N LYS A 28 -10.22 -10.05 -8.76
CA LYS A 28 -10.96 -8.80 -8.51
C LYS A 28 -10.54 -8.14 -7.20
N GLN A 29 -10.26 -8.94 -6.18
CA GLN A 29 -9.79 -8.46 -4.89
C GLN A 29 -8.37 -7.88 -4.99
N ALA A 30 -7.46 -8.52 -5.72
CA ALA A 30 -6.12 -8.00 -6.01
C ALA A 30 -6.19 -6.64 -6.71
N PHE A 31 -7.08 -6.48 -7.69
CA PHE A 31 -7.33 -5.19 -8.32
C PHE A 31 -7.87 -4.15 -7.34
N ALA A 32 -8.89 -4.50 -6.53
CA ALA A 32 -9.48 -3.60 -5.53
C ALA A 32 -8.47 -3.18 -4.44
N ASN A 33 -7.61 -4.10 -4.00
CA ASN A 33 -6.50 -3.83 -3.10
C ASN A 33 -5.51 -2.87 -3.77
N GLY A 34 -5.20 -3.07 -5.05
CA GLY A 34 -4.35 -2.17 -5.81
C GLY A 34 -4.89 -0.73 -5.89
N VAL A 35 -6.20 -0.56 -6.12
CA VAL A 35 -6.87 0.76 -6.06
C VAL A 35 -6.76 1.35 -4.66
N THR A 36 -7.00 0.54 -3.64
CA THR A 36 -6.98 0.97 -2.24
C THR A 36 -5.59 1.44 -1.82
N ASP A 37 -4.55 0.67 -2.11
CA ASP A 37 -3.15 1.00 -1.79
C ASP A 37 -2.67 2.23 -2.55
N ALA A 38 -3.04 2.36 -3.82
CA ALA A 38 -2.76 3.57 -4.60
C ALA A 38 -3.46 4.81 -4.01
N THR A 39 -4.70 4.65 -3.55
CA THR A 39 -5.47 5.74 -2.92
C THR A 39 -4.87 6.15 -1.58
N ILE A 40 -4.53 5.18 -0.72
CA ILE A 40 -3.86 5.43 0.56
C ILE A 40 -2.54 6.15 0.31
N GLY A 41 -1.73 5.64 -0.61
CA GLY A 41 -0.44 6.25 -0.91
C GLY A 41 -0.56 7.67 -1.46
N ALA A 42 -1.57 7.95 -2.30
CA ALA A 42 -1.86 9.29 -2.79
C ALA A 42 -2.26 10.26 -1.66
N VAL A 43 -3.06 9.81 -0.69
CA VAL A 43 -3.45 10.61 0.47
C VAL A 43 -2.22 10.95 1.33
N PHE A 44 -1.37 9.97 1.63
CA PHE A 44 -0.14 10.20 2.39
C PHE A 44 0.83 11.14 1.68
N LEU A 45 0.95 11.02 0.36
CA LEU A 45 1.79 11.90 -0.45
C LEU A 45 1.22 13.34 -0.45
N LEU A 46 -0.09 13.49 -0.55
CA LEU A 46 -0.76 14.81 -0.45
C LEU A 46 -0.55 15.45 0.93
N ILE A 47 -0.66 14.68 2.01
CA ILE A 47 -0.36 15.16 3.37
C ILE A 47 1.08 15.62 3.47
N ALA A 48 2.04 14.83 2.96
CA ALA A 48 3.46 15.20 2.97
C ALA A 48 3.72 16.52 2.21
N VAL A 49 3.09 16.71 1.05
CA VAL A 49 3.20 17.95 0.27
C VAL A 49 2.60 19.14 1.01
N VAL A 50 1.38 19.01 1.54
CA VAL A 50 0.70 20.09 2.27
C VAL A 50 1.48 20.46 3.53
N ALA A 51 1.89 19.47 4.32
CA ALA A 51 2.72 19.67 5.51
C ALA A 51 4.04 20.36 5.15
N GLY A 52 4.72 19.89 4.10
CA GLY A 52 5.95 20.50 3.61
C GLY A 52 5.76 21.99 3.26
N VAL A 53 4.71 22.32 2.49
CA VAL A 53 4.44 23.72 2.11
C VAL A 53 4.12 24.60 3.32
N ILE A 54 3.28 24.14 4.25
CA ILE A 54 2.92 24.89 5.45
C ILE A 54 4.17 25.13 6.31
N ILE A 55 4.95 24.09 6.54
CA ILE A 55 6.10 24.18 7.42
C ILE A 55 7.20 25.04 6.81
N THR A 56 7.49 24.91 5.50
CA THR A 56 8.44 25.81 4.84
C THR A 56 8.00 27.26 4.93
N LYS A 57 6.70 27.57 4.77
CA LYS A 57 6.19 28.94 4.93
C LYS A 57 6.39 29.49 6.35
N ILE A 58 6.10 28.67 7.37
CA ILE A 58 6.27 29.08 8.78
C ILE A 58 7.76 29.26 9.09
N ALA A 59 8.60 28.31 8.68
CA ALA A 59 10.04 28.34 8.92
C ALA A 59 10.71 29.56 8.27
N VAL A 60 10.37 29.89 7.02
CA VAL A 60 10.90 31.08 6.34
C VAL A 60 10.48 32.37 7.07
N LYS A 61 9.20 32.49 7.42
CA LYS A 61 8.68 33.68 8.11
C LYS A 61 9.29 33.88 9.50
N ALA A 62 9.50 32.78 10.22
CA ALA A 62 10.12 32.82 11.54
C ALA A 62 11.62 33.15 11.45
N TYR A 63 12.34 32.58 10.46
CA TYR A 63 13.74 32.91 10.20
C TYR A 63 13.95 34.40 9.85
N GLU A 64 13.05 34.98 9.05
CA GLU A 64 13.08 36.42 8.72
C GLU A 64 12.81 37.31 9.94
N SER A 65 12.03 36.84 10.91
CA SER A 65 11.68 37.63 12.11
C SER A 65 12.76 37.63 13.19
N ASP A 66 13.62 36.60 13.23
CA ASP A 66 14.53 36.36 14.36
C ASP A 66 16.02 36.63 14.05
N CYS A 67 16.30 37.48 13.04
CA CYS A 67 17.66 37.90 12.66
C CYS A 67 18.69 36.75 12.50
N GLY A 68 18.28 35.61 11.96
CA GLY A 68 19.18 34.65 11.33
C GLY A 68 20.14 33.86 12.25
N ALA A 69 19.89 33.78 13.55
CA ALA A 69 20.69 32.94 14.44
C ALA A 69 20.31 31.45 14.26
N TRP A 70 21.13 30.71 13.52
CA TRP A 70 21.02 29.25 13.41
C TRP A 70 21.53 28.63 14.71
N ASP A 71 20.60 28.26 15.60
CA ASP A 71 20.91 27.57 16.86
C ASP A 71 20.54 26.07 16.80
N VAL A 72 20.88 25.36 17.87
CA VAL A 72 20.63 23.91 17.98
C VAL A 72 19.14 23.59 17.95
N GLU A 73 18.28 24.48 18.46
CA GLU A 73 16.83 24.30 18.49
C GLU A 73 16.24 24.38 17.08
N TRP A 74 16.70 25.34 16.27
CA TRP A 74 16.38 25.43 14.84
C TRP A 74 16.84 24.22 14.05
N GLY A 75 18.05 23.71 14.31
CA GLY A 75 18.55 22.49 13.69
C GLY A 75 17.68 21.26 14.00
N LEU A 76 17.27 21.09 15.26
CA LEU A 76 16.37 20.01 15.69
C LEU A 76 14.98 20.13 15.06
N LEU A 77 14.44 21.36 14.98
CA LEU A 77 13.14 21.62 14.37
C LEU A 77 13.14 21.22 12.89
N VAL A 78 14.18 21.59 12.13
CA VAL A 78 14.33 21.21 10.71
C VAL A 78 14.40 19.70 10.54
N ILE A 79 15.11 18.98 11.42
CA ILE A 79 15.20 17.52 11.37
C ILE A 79 13.83 16.87 11.63
N ILE A 80 13.13 17.29 12.69
CA ILE A 80 11.81 16.75 13.06
C ILE A 80 10.80 16.98 11.94
N VAL A 81 10.79 18.19 11.38
CA VAL A 81 9.97 18.57 10.23
C VAL A 81 10.32 17.74 9.00
N GLY A 82 11.62 17.58 8.72
CA GLY A 82 12.10 16.78 7.60
C GLY A 82 11.60 15.34 7.70
N LEU A 83 11.70 14.73 8.88
CA LEU A 83 11.17 13.39 9.14
C LEU A 83 9.65 13.32 8.97
N LEU A 84 8.91 14.33 9.44
CA LEU A 84 7.46 14.44 9.30
C LEU A 84 6.99 14.53 7.84
N VAL A 85 7.84 14.97 6.91
CA VAL A 85 7.51 15.04 5.47
C VAL A 85 8.05 13.80 4.73
N ILE A 86 9.29 13.42 5.00
CA ILE A 86 10.00 12.34 4.31
C ILE A 86 9.36 10.97 4.60
N LEU A 87 9.02 10.68 5.86
CA LEU A 87 8.44 9.38 6.23
C LEU A 87 7.08 9.12 5.54
N PRO A 88 6.07 10.00 5.66
CA PRO A 88 4.79 9.79 4.97
C PRO A 88 4.92 9.91 3.46
N GLY A 89 5.80 10.78 2.93
CA GLY A 89 6.05 10.86 1.49
C GLY A 89 6.66 9.57 0.93
N GLY A 90 7.66 9.02 1.60
CA GLY A 90 8.29 7.75 1.23
C GLY A 90 7.33 6.57 1.33
N PHE A 91 6.54 6.50 2.40
CA PHE A 91 5.48 5.50 2.55
C PHE A 91 4.42 5.64 1.44
N GLY A 92 4.01 6.87 1.11
CA GLY A 92 3.03 7.13 0.07
C GLY A 92 3.49 6.66 -1.31
N ILE A 93 4.75 6.96 -1.68
CA ILE A 93 5.35 6.49 -2.94
C ILE A 93 5.43 4.97 -2.98
N PHE A 94 5.83 4.33 -1.87
CA PHE A 94 5.88 2.88 -1.76
C PHE A 94 4.50 2.24 -1.95
N ALA A 95 3.48 2.74 -1.25
CA ALA A 95 2.11 2.24 -1.33
C ALA A 95 1.51 2.42 -2.74
N ILE A 96 1.76 3.57 -3.40
CA ILE A 96 1.36 3.77 -4.80
C ILE A 96 2.03 2.76 -5.72
N SER A 97 3.34 2.52 -5.54
CA SER A 97 4.08 1.56 -6.37
C SER A 97 3.51 0.15 -6.26
N GLU A 98 3.22 -0.32 -5.04
CA GLU A 98 2.57 -1.62 -4.83
C GLU A 98 1.15 -1.64 -5.40
N GLY A 99 0.37 -0.58 -5.20
CA GLY A 99 -0.97 -0.46 -5.76
C GLY A 99 -0.98 -0.55 -7.29
N ILE A 100 -0.08 0.17 -7.97
CA ILE A 100 0.05 0.13 -9.44
C ILE A 100 0.43 -1.27 -9.92
N LYS A 101 1.35 -1.97 -9.25
CA LYS A 101 1.73 -3.34 -9.63
C LYS A 101 0.54 -4.29 -9.52
N ALA A 102 -0.26 -4.18 -8.47
CA ALA A 102 -1.47 -4.99 -8.28
C ALA A 102 -2.57 -4.66 -9.30
N LEU A 103 -2.67 -3.40 -9.74
CA LEU A 103 -3.61 -2.98 -10.78
C LEU A 103 -3.23 -3.49 -12.18
N ILE A 104 -1.94 -3.44 -12.52
CA ILE A 104 -1.44 -3.86 -13.84
C ILE A 104 -1.43 -5.39 -13.95
N ASN A 105 -1.11 -6.09 -12.85
CA ASN A 105 -0.99 -7.55 -12.85
C ASN A 105 -1.75 -8.19 -11.67
N PRO A 106 -3.09 -8.09 -11.64
CA PRO A 106 -3.90 -8.62 -10.54
C PRO A 106 -3.84 -10.15 -10.45
N GLU A 107 -3.63 -10.84 -11.58
CA GLU A 107 -3.49 -12.32 -11.62
C GLU A 107 -2.26 -12.80 -10.87
N TYR A 108 -1.12 -12.13 -11.04
CA TYR A 108 0.09 -12.43 -10.26
C TYR A 108 -0.15 -12.26 -8.76
N TYR A 109 -0.84 -11.19 -8.34
CA TYR A 109 -1.12 -10.94 -6.94
C TYR A 109 -2.13 -11.92 -6.36
N ALA A 110 -3.12 -12.39 -7.14
CA ALA A 110 -4.02 -13.46 -6.72
C ALA A 110 -3.27 -14.79 -6.51
N ILE A 111 -2.34 -15.14 -7.40
CA ILE A 111 -1.50 -16.34 -7.24
C ILE A 111 -0.57 -16.19 -6.04
N LYS A 112 0.02 -15.01 -5.85
CA LYS A 112 0.87 -14.70 -4.69
C LYS A 112 0.09 -14.84 -3.39
N GLU A 113 -1.16 -14.36 -3.34
CA GLU A 113 -2.05 -14.50 -2.17
C GLU A 113 -2.38 -15.97 -1.87
N ILE A 114 -2.64 -16.78 -2.89
CA ILE A 114 -2.81 -18.23 -2.73
C ILE A 114 -1.53 -18.87 -2.19
N LEU A 115 -0.37 -18.50 -2.75
CA LEU A 115 0.92 -19.03 -2.35
C LEU A 115 1.28 -18.63 -0.91
N ASP A 116 1.00 -17.39 -0.51
CA ASP A 116 1.21 -16.91 0.86
C ASP A 116 0.25 -17.61 1.85
N THR A 117 -0.98 -17.91 1.40
CA THR A 117 -1.97 -18.63 2.23
C THR A 117 -1.61 -20.10 2.41
N ILE A 118 -1.10 -20.77 1.38
CA ILE A 118 -0.72 -22.20 1.42
C ILE A 118 0.69 -22.40 1.98
N GLY A 119 1.62 -21.52 1.60
CA GLY A 119 3.03 -21.58 2.00
C GLY A 119 3.26 -21.32 3.48
N GLY A 120 2.24 -20.77 4.16
CA GLY A 120 2.29 -20.43 5.57
C GLY A 120 3.18 -19.21 5.81
N LYS A 121 2.64 -18.24 6.55
CA LYS A 121 3.49 -17.38 7.38
C LYS A 121 3.77 -18.08 8.70
#